data_AF-A0A1G9AHV5-F1
#
_entry.id   AF-A0A1G9AHV5-F1
#
_cell.length_a   1.000
_cell.length_b   1.000
_cell.length_c   1.000
_cell.angle_alpha   90.00
_cell.angle_beta   90.00
_cell.angle_gamma   90.00
#
_symmetry.space_group_name_H-M   'P 1'
#
loop_
_entity.id
_entity.type
_entity.pdbx_description
1 polymer ?
#
loop_
_entity_poly.entity_id
_entity_poly.type
_entity_poly.pdbx_seq_one_letter_code
_entity_poly.pdbx_strand_id
1 'polypeptide(L)'
;MLGTLRAGWASGSIATPTPRERITAVLASILTAGARTGSLRADVDPGDVVTMLLGEFLSTTAAETPERIDRLLDLVLDALRPNGRT
;
A
#
# COMPACT_ATOMS: atom_id res chain seq x y z
N MET A 1 -21.16 24.29 -12.38
CA MET A 1 -20.29 23.09 -12.50
C MET A 1 -19.49 22.81 -11.23
N LEU A 2 -18.66 23.72 -10.67
CA LEU A 2 -17.99 23.42 -9.38
C LEU A 2 -18.95 23.24 -8.20
N GLY A 3 -20.04 24.01 -8.14
CA GLY A 3 -21.03 23.90 -7.05
C GLY A 3 -21.74 22.55 -7.00
N THR A 4 -22.04 21.96 -8.16
CA THR A 4 -22.68 20.64 -8.26
C THR A 4 -21.74 19.51 -7.86
N LEU A 5 -20.44 19.61 -8.20
CA LEU A 5 -19.42 18.67 -7.73
C LEU A 5 -19.23 18.74 -6.20
N ARG A 6 -19.15 19.94 -5.64
CA ARG A 6 -18.99 20.13 -4.19
C ARG A 6 -20.22 19.64 -3.42
N ALA A 7 -21.43 19.88 -3.92
CA ALA A 7 -22.67 19.34 -3.36
C ALA A 7 -22.71 17.81 -3.44
N GLY A 8 -22.19 17.22 -4.52
CA GLY A 8 -22.07 15.77 -4.70
C GLY A 8 -21.17 15.10 -3.65
N TRP A 9 -20.02 15.70 -3.32
CA TRP A 9 -19.16 15.22 -2.23
C TRP A 9 -19.76 15.44 -0.84
N ALA A 10 -20.32 16.62 -0.58
CA ALA A 10 -20.92 16.94 0.73
C ALA A 10 -22.14 16.06 1.05
N SER A 11 -22.89 15.64 0.03
CA SER A 11 -24.02 14.71 0.16
C SER A 11 -23.63 13.24 0.22
N GLY A 12 -22.37 12.89 -0.05
CA GLY A 12 -21.92 11.50 -0.21
C GLY A 12 -22.40 10.81 -1.48
N SER A 13 -23.12 11.51 -2.38
CA SER A 13 -23.57 10.93 -3.67
C SER A 13 -22.42 10.70 -4.64
N ILE A 14 -21.33 11.45 -4.49
CA ILE A 14 -20.04 11.18 -5.13
C ILE A 14 -19.13 10.65 -4.04
N ALA A 15 -18.84 9.34 -4.05
CA ALA A 15 -17.93 8.75 -3.09
C ALA A 15 -16.51 9.24 -3.35
N THR A 16 -15.88 9.87 -2.35
CA THR A 16 -14.42 9.98 -2.34
C THR A 16 -13.82 8.62 -1.99
N PRO A 17 -12.76 8.18 -2.69
CA PRO A 17 -12.15 6.91 -2.38
C PRO A 17 -11.69 6.89 -0.94
N THR A 18 -11.96 5.78 -0.26
CA THR A 18 -11.58 5.59 1.14
C THR A 18 -10.06 5.70 1.29
N PRO A 19 -9.53 6.06 2.47
CA PRO A 19 -8.08 6.07 2.69
C PRO A 19 -7.42 4.74 2.28
N ARG A 20 -8.10 3.61 2.54
CA ARG A 20 -7.65 2.28 2.12
C ARG A 20 -7.55 2.17 0.60
N GLU A 21 -8.61 2.52 -0.14
CA GLU A 21 -8.62 2.48 -1.61
C GLU A 21 -7.50 3.34 -2.22
N ARG A 22 -7.28 4.54 -1.67
CA ARG A 22 -6.20 5.43 -2.15
C ARG A 22 -4.82 4.79 -1.94
N ILE A 23 -4.57 4.23 -0.76
CA ILE A 23 -3.29 3.58 -0.44
C ILE A 23 -3.09 2.34 -1.33
N THR A 24 -4.10 1.50 -1.50
CA THR A 24 -4.04 0.32 -2.38
C THR A 24 -3.73 0.73 -3.82
N ALA A 25 -4.35 1.79 -4.34
CA ALA A 25 -4.09 2.27 -5.71
C ALA A 25 -2.66 2.80 -5.91
N VAL A 26 -2.11 3.50 -4.90
CA VAL A 26 -0.70 3.95 -4.92
C VAL A 26 0.24 2.75 -4.91
N LEU A 27 0.01 1.78 -4.03
CA LEU A 27 0.82 0.55 -3.98
C LEU A 27 0.73 -0.24 -5.28
N ALA A 28 -0.46 -0.34 -5.89
CA ALA A 28 -0.63 -0.98 -7.20
C ALA A 28 0.25 -0.31 -8.27
N SER A 29 0.34 1.01 -8.26
CA SER A 29 1.18 1.78 -9.18
C SER A 29 2.66 1.50 -8.96
N ILE A 30 3.11 1.44 -7.70
CA ILE A 30 4.50 1.13 -7.32
C ILE A 30 4.86 -0.31 -7.73
N LEU A 31 4.01 -1.29 -7.39
CA LEU A 31 4.22 -2.70 -7.73
C LEU A 31 4.27 -2.91 -9.24
N THR A 32 3.37 -2.26 -9.99
CA THR A 32 3.37 -2.32 -11.47
C THR A 32 4.66 -1.74 -12.05
N ALA A 33 5.13 -0.60 -11.53
CA ALA A 33 6.37 0.01 -11.98
C ALA A 33 7.58 -0.89 -11.65
N GLY A 34 7.64 -1.45 -10.44
CA GLY A 34 8.72 -2.33 -10.01
C GLY A 34 8.76 -3.67 -10.76
N ALA A 35 7.60 -4.25 -11.07
CA ALA A 35 7.51 -5.44 -11.90
C ALA A 35 8.01 -5.17 -13.32
N ARG A 36 7.68 -4.01 -13.90
CA ARG A 36 8.18 -3.58 -15.22
C ARG A 36 9.70 -3.41 -15.26
N THR A 37 10.31 -2.96 -14.17
CA THR A 37 11.78 -2.81 -14.07
C THR A 37 12.48 -4.08 -13.60
N GLY A 38 11.74 -5.15 -13.29
CA GLY A 38 12.28 -6.38 -12.72
C GLY A 38 12.84 -6.19 -11.30
N SER A 39 12.51 -5.08 -10.62
CA SER A 39 12.97 -4.83 -9.25
C SER A 39 12.03 -5.40 -8.19
N LEU A 40 10.78 -5.71 -8.56
CA LEU A 40 9.79 -6.37 -7.71
C LEU A 40 9.17 -7.57 -8.44
N ARG A 41 8.70 -8.58 -7.70
CA ARG A 41 7.93 -9.69 -8.26
C ARG A 41 6.56 -9.23 -8.76
N ALA A 42 6.03 -9.89 -9.80
CA ALA A 42 4.81 -9.48 -10.49
C ALA A 42 3.53 -10.18 -9.99
N ASP A 43 3.66 -11.13 -9.07
CA ASP A 43 2.60 -12.03 -8.58
C ASP A 43 1.99 -11.57 -7.24
N VAL A 44 2.09 -10.28 -6.91
CA VAL A 44 1.62 -9.73 -5.63
C VAL A 44 0.35 -8.91 -5.81
N ASP A 45 -0.67 -9.22 -5.02
CA ASP A 45 -1.83 -8.36 -4.88
C ASP A 45 -1.50 -7.12 -4.02
N PRO A 46 -1.79 -5.89 -4.47
CA PRO A 46 -1.54 -4.68 -3.71
C PRO A 46 -2.28 -4.62 -2.36
N GLY A 47 -3.46 -5.24 -2.27
CA GLY A 47 -4.26 -5.36 -1.05
C GLY A 47 -3.63 -6.26 0.01
N ASP A 48 -2.88 -7.28 -0.39
CA ASP A 48 -2.11 -8.11 0.53
C ASP A 48 -0.96 -7.30 1.15
N VAL A 49 -0.29 -6.46 0.37
CA VAL A 49 0.76 -5.55 0.86
C VAL A 49 0.19 -4.54 1.87
N VAL A 50 -0.98 -3.96 1.57
CA VAL A 50 -1.68 -3.09 2.54
C VAL A 50 -1.99 -3.84 3.82
N THR A 51 -2.43 -5.08 3.73
CA THR A 51 -2.79 -5.90 4.89
C THR A 51 -1.56 -6.24 5.74
N MET A 52 -0.43 -6.57 5.11
CA MET A 52 0.86 -6.79 5.80
C MET A 52 1.32 -5.53 6.54
N LEU A 53 1.36 -4.38 5.85
CA LEU A 53 1.77 -3.11 6.45
C LEU A 53 0.85 -2.71 7.61
N LEU A 54 -0.47 -2.91 7.47
CA LEU A 54 -1.42 -2.64 8.53
C LEU A 54 -1.17 -3.55 9.74
N GLY A 55 -0.96 -4.85 9.53
CA GLY A 55 -0.64 -5.78 10.61
C GLY A 55 0.64 -5.40 11.35
N GLU A 56 1.66 -5.00 10.60
CA GLU A 56 2.94 -4.53 11.14
C GLU A 56 2.77 -3.27 11.99
N PHE A 57 2.11 -2.24 11.46
CA PHE A 57 1.87 -0.98 12.19
C PHE A 57 0.93 -1.13 13.39
N LEU A 58 0.00 -2.09 13.38
CA LEU A 58 -0.85 -2.39 14.54
C LEU A 58 -0.12 -3.22 15.60
N SER A 59 0.86 -4.02 15.21
CA SER A 59 1.64 -4.88 16.11
C SER A 59 2.81 -4.13 16.74
N THR A 60 3.34 -3.12 16.06
CA THR A 60 4.37 -2.24 16.58
C THR A 60 3.76 -1.22 17.53
N THR A 61 4.32 -1.13 18.74
CA THR A 61 3.88 -0.16 19.74
C THR A 61 4.91 0.96 19.86
N ALA A 62 4.54 2.07 20.50
CA ALA A 62 5.47 3.17 20.78
C ALA A 62 6.71 2.78 21.61
N ALA A 63 6.74 1.59 22.21
CA ALA A 63 7.88 1.05 22.96
C ALA A 63 8.89 0.28 22.07
N GLU A 64 8.57 0.02 20.80
CA GLU A 64 9.49 -0.61 19.86
C GLU A 64 10.61 0.34 19.45
N THR A 65 11.81 -0.20 19.26
CA THR A 65 12.94 0.61 18.79
C THR A 65 12.83 0.87 17.29
N PRO A 66 13.31 2.02 16.78
CA PRO A 66 13.34 2.29 15.34
C PRO A 66 13.96 1.17 14.52
N GLU A 67 15.02 0.54 15.03
CA GLU A 67 15.73 -0.55 14.35
C GLU A 67 14.87 -1.81 14.22
N ARG A 68 13.91 -2.04 15.12
CA ARG A 68 12.96 -3.16 15.00
C ARG A 68 11.93 -2.88 13.91
N ILE A 69 11.42 -1.64 13.86
CA ILE A 69 10.50 -1.21 12.80
C ILE A 69 11.19 -1.34 11.43
N ASP A 70 12.43 -0.86 11.31
CA ASP A 70 13.21 -0.95 10.07
C ASP A 70 13.38 -2.40 9.62
N ARG A 71 13.77 -3.32 10.53
CA ARG A 71 13.89 -4.74 10.21
C ARG A 71 12.58 -5.37 9.73
N LEU A 72 11.44 -4.98 10.30
CA LEU A 72 10.15 -5.52 9.91
C LEU A 72 9.69 -4.99 8.56
N LEU A 73 9.97 -3.71 8.27
CA LEU A 73 9.79 -3.14 6.94
C LEU A 73 10.71 -3.81 5.90
N ASP A 74 11.97 -4.08 6.25
CA ASP A 74 12.89 -4.83 5.39
C ASP A 74 12.33 -6.22 5.04
N LEU A 75 11.71 -6.93 5.99
CA LEU A 75 11.06 -8.21 5.70
C LEU A 75 9.88 -8.08 4.72
N VAL A 76 9.08 -7.01 4.85
CA VAL A 76 8.01 -6.73 3.87
C VAL A 76 8.62 -6.48 2.49
N LEU A 77 9.70 -5.70 2.39
CA LEU A 77 10.38 -5.41 1.13
C LEU A 77 11.06 -6.65 0.52
N ASP A 78 11.68 -7.49 1.34
CA ASP A 78 12.29 -8.75 0.93
C ASP A 78 11.24 -9.70 0.34
N ALA A 79 10.04 -9.74 0.92
CA ALA A 79 8.93 -10.51 0.36
C ALA A 79 8.50 -10.01 -1.03
N LEU A 80 8.77 -8.76 -1.41
CA LEU A 80 8.45 -8.21 -2.73
C LEU A 80 9.56 -8.40 -3.77
N ARG A 81 10.74 -8.92 -3.37
CA ARG A 81 11.85 -9.13 -4.30
C ARG A 81 11.48 -10.13 -5.41
N PRO A 82 12.08 -10.01 -6.61
CA PRO A 82 11.86 -10.94 -7.70
C PRO A 82 12.15 -12.38 -7.26
N ASN A 83 11.24 -13.30 -7.57
CA ASN A 83 11.47 -14.72 -7.35
C ASN A 83 12.63 -15.15 -8.27
N GLY A 84 13.71 -15.73 -7.73
CA GLY A 84 14.88 -16.18 -8.49
C GLY A 84 14.66 -17.41 -9.39
N ARG A 85 13.46 -17.56 -9.98
CA ARG A 85 13.11 -18.67 -10.88
C ARG A 85 12.93 -18.14 -12.29
N THR A 86 14.02 -18.11 -13.05
CA THR A 86 14.01 -18.28 -14.51
C THR A 86 13.86 -19.74 -14.87
#